data_AF-A0A959YKP0-F1
#
_entry.id   AF-A0A959YKP0-F1
#
_cell.length_a   1.000
_cell.length_b   1.000
_cell.length_c   1.000
_cell.angle_alpha   90.00
_cell.angle_beta   90.00
_cell.angle_gamma   90.00
#
_symmetry.space_group_name_H-M   'P 1'
#
loop_
_entity.id
_entity.type
_entity.pdbx_description
1 polymer ?
#
loop_
_entity_poly.entity_id
_entity_poly.type
_entity_poly.pdbx_seq_one_letter_code
_entity_poly.pdbx_strand_id
1 'polypeptide(L)'
;MSVISLEPTVLWKHFADLNAVPRPSKHEERVIQFMVDYGNRLGLPTMKDAVGNVIIKKPASQGMENRQTVILQSHLDMVHQKNNDTVFDFSSEGIKMKINGD
;
A
#
# COMPACT_ATOMS: atom_id res chain seq x y z
N MET A 1 -7.16 -19.30 9.14
CA MET A 1 -6.70 -18.81 7.82
C MET A 1 -5.84 -17.58 8.01
N SER A 2 -4.93 -17.31 7.09
CA SER A 2 -4.15 -16.06 7.07
C SER A 2 -4.80 -15.08 6.09
N VAL A 3 -4.66 -13.77 6.31
CA VAL A 3 -5.19 -12.76 5.38
C VAL A 3 -4.65 -12.99 3.96
N ILE A 4 -3.40 -13.41 3.83
CA ILE A 4 -2.76 -13.69 2.53
C ILE A 4 -3.36 -14.87 1.76
N SER A 5 -4.22 -15.69 2.38
CA SER A 5 -4.89 -16.83 1.75
C SER A 5 -6.32 -16.52 1.30
N LEU A 6 -6.79 -15.28 1.44
CA LEU A 6 -8.11 -14.85 0.95
C LEU A 6 -8.06 -14.58 -0.56
N GLU A 7 -9.20 -14.77 -1.23
CA GLU A 7 -9.35 -14.40 -2.65
C GLU A 7 -9.87 -12.96 -2.81
N PRO A 8 -9.38 -12.18 -3.80
CA PRO A 8 -8.30 -12.50 -4.74
C PRO A 8 -6.91 -12.49 -4.09
N THR A 9 -6.15 -13.58 -4.21
CA THR A 9 -4.87 -13.77 -3.50
C THR A 9 -3.86 -12.62 -3.72
N VAL A 10 -3.78 -12.06 -4.93
CA VAL A 10 -2.84 -10.96 -5.25
C VAL A 10 -3.16 -9.69 -4.47
N LEU A 11 -4.45 -9.37 -4.34
CA LEU A 11 -4.90 -8.18 -3.61
C LEU A 11 -4.55 -8.30 -2.13
N TRP A 12 -4.88 -9.44 -1.52
CA TRP A 12 -4.68 -9.64 -0.10
C TRP A 12 -3.21 -9.75 0.31
N LYS A 13 -2.34 -10.26 -0.57
CA LYS A 13 -0.88 -10.18 -0.38
C LYS A 13 -0.40 -8.73 -0.34
N HIS A 14 -0.76 -7.92 -1.33
CA HIS A 14 -0.38 -6.51 -1.33
C HIS A 14 -0.94 -5.72 -0.16
N PHE A 15 -2.18 -6.02 0.26
CA PHE A 15 -2.77 -5.43 1.45
C PHE A 15 -2.00 -5.79 2.72
N ALA A 16 -1.60 -7.06 2.87
CA ALA A 16 -0.81 -7.52 4.00
C ALA A 16 0.59 -6.89 4.01
N ASP A 17 1.28 -6.84 2.86
CA ASP A 17 2.59 -6.20 2.72
C ASP A 17 2.54 -4.72 3.11
N LEU A 18 1.52 -4.00 2.61
CA LEU A 18 1.32 -2.59 2.97
C LEU A 18 1.07 -2.44 4.47
N ASN A 19 0.21 -3.26 5.06
CA ASN A 19 -0.12 -3.20 6.49
C ASN A 19 1.05 -3.58 7.41
N ALA A 20 2.02 -4.35 6.91
CA ALA A 20 3.25 -4.63 7.65
C ALA A 20 4.15 -3.40 7.81
N VAL A 21 3.98 -2.35 6.99
CA VAL A 21 4.74 -1.10 7.08
C VAL A 21 4.16 -0.19 8.17
N PRO A 22 4.89 0.09 9.27
CA PRO A 22 4.47 1.07 10.27
C PRO A 22 4.45 2.46 9.64
N ARG A 23 3.29 3.12 9.68
CA ARG A 23 3.07 4.43 9.04
C ARG A 23 2.31 5.41 9.95
N PRO A 24 2.88 5.80 11.10
CA PRO A 24 2.24 6.73 12.03
C PRO A 24 1.90 8.06 11.35
N SER A 25 0.88 8.76 11.84
CA SER A 25 0.45 10.04 11.25
C SER A 25 1.62 11.02 11.28
N LYS A 26 1.84 11.73 10.17
CA LYS A 26 2.98 12.65 9.96
C LYS A 26 4.35 11.97 9.82
N HIS A 27 4.36 10.66 9.60
CA HIS A 27 5.56 9.85 9.36
C HIS A 27 5.36 8.93 8.14
N GLU A 28 4.83 9.51 7.06
CA GLU A 28 4.48 8.80 5.83
C GLU A 28 5.71 8.41 4.99
N GLU A 29 6.92 8.87 5.32
CA GLU A 29 8.12 8.65 4.49
C GLU A 29 8.41 7.17 4.26
N ARG A 30 8.14 6.32 5.27
CA ARG A 30 8.33 4.86 5.16
C ARG A 30 7.37 4.22 4.17
N VAL A 31 6.09 4.59 4.21
CA VAL A 31 5.09 4.04 3.28
C VAL A 31 5.28 4.62 1.87
N ILE A 32 5.69 5.87 1.76
CA ILE A 32 6.08 6.48 0.48
C ILE A 32 7.25 5.72 -0.13
N GLN A 33 8.33 5.46 0.63
CA GLN A 33 9.48 4.72 0.14
C GLN A 33 9.10 3.28 -0.26
N PHE A 34 8.28 2.61 0.55
CA PHE A 34 7.75 1.29 0.22
C PHE A 34 7.03 1.28 -1.14
N MET A 35 6.22 2.29 -1.44
CA MET A 35 5.53 2.39 -2.73
C MET A 35 6.44 2.75 -3.90
N VAL A 36 7.47 3.58 -3.67
CA VAL A 36 8.50 3.87 -4.67
C VAL A 36 9.27 2.58 -5.02
N ASP A 37 9.69 1.83 -4.00
CA ASP A 37 10.39 0.56 -4.18
C ASP A 37 9.52 -0.49 -4.85
N TYR A 38 8.21 -0.51 -4.53
CA TYR A 38 7.24 -1.36 -5.22
C TYR A 38 7.19 -1.09 -6.73
N GLY A 39 7.06 0.18 -7.13
CA GLY A 39 7.06 0.55 -8.55
C GLY A 39 8.38 0.24 -9.25
N ASN A 40 9.51 0.54 -8.61
CA ASN A 40 10.84 0.25 -9.14
C ASN A 40 11.11 -1.25 -9.30
N ARG A 41 10.67 -2.08 -8.34
CA ARG A 41 10.80 -3.56 -8.40
C ARG A 41 10.00 -4.16 -9.57
N LEU A 42 8.91 -3.52 -9.97
CA LEU A 42 8.15 -3.89 -11.16
C LEU A 42 8.79 -3.40 -12.47
N GLY A 43 9.89 -2.65 -12.39
CA GLY A 43 10.53 -2.02 -13.56
C GLY A 43 9.67 -0.91 -14.17
N LEU A 44 8.75 -0.32 -13.41
CA LEU A 44 7.83 0.71 -13.89
C LEU A 44 8.38 2.11 -13.63
N PRO A 45 8.23 3.07 -14.56
CA PRO A 45 8.54 4.47 -14.31
C PRO A 45 7.81 4.97 -13.06
N THR A 46 8.58 5.29 -12.03
CA THR A 46 8.08 5.63 -10.71
C THR A 46 8.72 6.93 -10.25
N MET A 47 7.89 7.85 -9.75
CA MET A 47 8.35 9.14 -9.24
C MET A 47 7.62 9.53 -7.97
N LYS A 48 8.30 10.32 -7.14
CA LYS A 48 7.73 11.02 -5.99
C LYS A 48 7.75 12.51 -6.30
N ASP A 49 6.63 13.20 -6.13
CA ASP A 49 6.59 14.66 -6.29
C ASP A 49 7.14 15.39 -5.05
N ALA A 50 7.14 16.73 -5.10
CA ALA A 50 7.67 17.57 -4.02
C ALA A 50 6.86 17.49 -2.71
N VAL A 51 5.60 17.05 -2.76
CA VAL A 51 4.71 16.96 -1.60
C VAL A 51 4.52 15.53 -1.10
N GLY A 52 5.17 14.55 -1.74
CA GLY A 52 5.22 13.16 -1.30
C GLY A 52 4.23 12.23 -2.00
N ASN A 53 3.50 12.68 -3.02
CA ASN A 53 2.65 11.77 -3.80
C ASN A 53 3.53 10.84 -4.63
N VAL A 54 3.15 9.56 -4.68
CA VAL A 54 3.83 8.53 -5.47
C VAL A 54 3.03 8.28 -6.75
N ILE A 55 3.71 8.36 -7.89
CA ILE A 55 3.13 8.12 -9.22
C ILE A 55 3.89 6.98 -9.87
N ILE A 56 3.19 5.89 -10.16
CA ILE A 56 3.71 4.71 -10.87
C ILE A 56 3.00 4.64 -12.22
N LYS A 57 3.75 4.68 -13.32
CA LYS A 57 3.19 4.62 -14.67
C LYS A 57 3.39 3.23 -15.26
N LYS A 58 2.31 2.61 -15.73
CA LYS A 58 2.34 1.33 -16.44
C LYS A 58 1.88 1.56 -17.89
N PRO A 59 2.64 1.10 -18.91
CA PRO A 59 2.17 1.17 -20.29
C PRO A 59 0.92 0.30 -20.48
N ALA A 60 0.16 0.60 -21.54
CA ALA A 60 -0.97 -0.24 -21.93
C ALA A 60 -0.50 -1.68 -22.19
N SER A 61 -1.35 -2.64 -21.89
CA SER A 61 -1.16 -4.01 -22.36
C SER A 61 -1.24 -4.05 -23.89
N GLN A 62 -0.60 -5.07 -24.49
CA GLN A 62 -0.61 -5.27 -25.93
C GLN A 62 -2.03 -5.17 -26.52
N GLY A 63 -2.20 -4.34 -27.56
CA GLY A 63 -3.47 -4.12 -28.26
C GLY A 63 -4.38 -3.06 -27.62
N MET A 64 -3.95 -2.41 -26.54
CA MET A 64 -4.70 -1.35 -25.84
C MET A 64 -4.00 0.02 -25.89
N GLU A 65 -2.96 0.18 -26.72
CA GLU A 65 -2.12 1.38 -26.79
C GLU A 65 -2.89 2.64 -27.21
N ASN A 66 -3.94 2.47 -28.01
CA ASN A 66 -4.80 3.56 -28.49
C ASN A 66 -5.98 3.87 -27.55
N ARG A 67 -6.05 3.22 -26.39
CA ARG A 67 -7.12 3.46 -25.40
C ARG A 67 -6.75 4.64 -24.50
N GLN A 68 -7.77 5.28 -23.97
CA GLN A 68 -7.59 6.39 -23.03
C GLN A 68 -6.82 5.93 -21.80
N THR A 69 -5.82 6.72 -21.40
CA THR A 69 -5.11 6.52 -20.13
C THR A 69 -6.06 6.72 -18.96
N VAL A 70 -5.98 5.83 -17.96
CA VAL A 70 -6.75 5.91 -16.73
C VAL A 70 -5.83 6.15 -15.53
N ILE A 71 -6.36 6.80 -14.50
CA ILE A 71 -5.66 7.02 -13.23
C ILE A 71 -6.42 6.28 -12.14
N LEU A 72 -5.72 5.43 -11.39
CA LEU A 72 -6.22 4.83 -10.16
C LEU A 72 -5.60 5.60 -8.99
N GLN A 73 -6.44 6.24 -8.18
CA GLN A 73 -5.98 7.07 -7.07
C GLN A 73 -6.44 6.47 -5.74
N SER A 74 -5.52 6.46 -4.78
CA SER A 74 -5.74 6.12 -3.37
C SER A 74 -4.82 6.98 -2.52
N HIS A 75 -5.02 6.99 -1.21
CA HIS A 75 -4.14 7.63 -0.24
C HIS A 75 -3.34 6.56 0.53
N LEU A 76 -2.15 6.94 1.05
CA LEU A 76 -1.23 6.03 1.74
C LEU A 76 -1.35 6.11 3.26
N ASP A 77 -1.81 7.24 3.76
CA ASP A 77 -1.97 7.51 5.18
C ASP A 77 -3.13 6.73 5.78
N MET A 78 -3.11 6.61 7.10
CA MET A 78 -4.14 5.96 7.89
C MET A 78 -4.33 6.75 9.19
N VAL A 79 -5.56 6.70 9.71
CA VAL A 79 -5.87 7.31 11.01
C VAL A 79 -5.37 6.40 12.14
N HIS A 80 -4.61 6.96 13.07
CA HIS A 80 -4.07 6.23 14.21
C HIS A 80 -5.03 6.30 15.39
N GLN A 81 -5.65 5.17 15.68
CA GLN A 81 -6.45 4.99 16.88
C GLN A 81 -6.19 3.58 17.42
N LYS A 82 -6.03 3.48 18.74
CA LYS A 82 -5.97 2.20 19.46
C LYS A 82 -7.00 2.20 20.57
N ASN A 83 -7.49 1.03 20.92
CA ASN A 83 -8.36 0.88 22.10
C ASN A 83 -7.53 1.10 23.37
N ASN A 84 -8.16 1.57 24.44
CA ASN A 84 -7.49 1.93 25.70
C ASN A 84 -6.61 0.80 26.26
N ASP A 85 -7.09 -0.45 26.16
CA ASP A 85 -6.39 -1.62 26.71
C ASP A 85 -5.38 -2.24 25.73
N THR A 86 -5.19 -1.62 24.56
CA THR A 86 -4.27 -2.14 23.53
C THR A 86 -2.90 -1.50 23.65
N VAL A 87 -1.89 -2.32 23.92
CA VAL A 87 -0.48 -1.96 23.76
C VAL A 87 -0.10 -2.17 22.29
N PHE A 88 0.13 -1.06 21.58
CA PHE A 88 0.52 -1.04 20.18
C PHE A 88 1.44 0.17 19.95
N ASP A 89 2.60 -0.07 19.36
CA ASP A 89 3.55 0.95 18.94
C ASP A 89 3.45 1.22 17.43
N PHE A 90 2.80 2.31 17.06
CA PHE A 90 2.64 2.71 15.66
C PHE A 90 3.95 3.01 14.93
N SER A 91 5.05 3.24 15.66
CA SER A 91 6.34 3.55 15.08
C SER A 91 7.14 2.31 14.68
N SER A 92 6.83 1.13 15.24
CA SER A 92 7.60 -0.10 15.02
C SER A 92 6.73 -1.29 14.59
N GLU A 93 5.45 -1.30 14.94
CA GLU A 93 4.54 -2.40 14.63
C GLU A 93 3.70 -2.12 13.38
N GLY A 94 3.63 -3.13 12.50
CA GLY A 94 2.63 -3.20 11.45
C GLY A 94 1.25 -3.58 12.00
N ILE A 95 0.20 -3.33 11.21
CA ILE A 95 -1.18 -3.61 11.62
C ILE A 95 -1.41 -5.12 11.78
N LYS A 96 -1.87 -5.51 12.96
CA LYS A 96 -2.23 -6.89 13.31
C LYS A 96 -3.61 -7.20 12.73
N MET A 97 -3.63 -7.79 11.54
CA MET A 97 -4.87 -8.15 10.86
C MET A 97 -5.45 -9.46 11.41
N LYS A 98 -6.78 -9.52 11.53
CA LYS A 98 -7.54 -10.71 11.97
C LYS A 98 -8.67 -10.98 10.99
N ILE A 99 -8.90 -12.26 10.67
CA ILE A 99 -10.12 -12.72 10.00
C ILE A 99 -11.14 -13.04 11.10
N ASN A 100 -12.34 -12.46 11.01
CA ASN A 100 -13.43 -12.69 11.95
C ASN A 100 -14.71 -13.02 11.19
N GLY A 101 -15.18 -14.26 11.33
CA GLY A 101 -16.25 -14.84 10.50
C GLY A 101 -15.72 -15.79 9.42
N ASP A 102 -16.65 -16.50 8.78
CA ASP A 102 -16.48 -17.27 7.53
C ASP A 102 -17.13 -16.49 6.37
#